data_AF-A0A2G2V2S4-F1
#
_entry.id   AF-A0A2G2V2S4-F1
#
_cell.length_a   1.000
_cell.length_b   1.000
_cell.length_c   1.000
_cell.angle_alpha   90.00
_cell.angle_beta   90.00
_cell.angle_gamma   90.00
#
_symmetry.space_group_name_H-M   'P 1'
#
loop_
_entity.id
_entity.type
_entity.pdbx_description
1 polymer ?
#
loop_
_entity_poly.entity_id
_entity_poly.type
_entity_poly.pdbx_seq_one_letter_code
_entity_poly.pdbx_strand_id
1 'polypeptide(L)'
;MVQGFRQLPEKLPFTLLGYRTTVCTSIGANPYLLVYGTKAFIPAEVEIPYLRVIMEVEINDDDKKVRPRHFEVGQLVLKCILPHQVEVKGKFSPNWQGPFIVKKVLPNGALYLKDIEGKMAEMEINADVVKR
;
A
#
# COMPACT_ATOMS: atom_id res chain seq x y z
N MET A 1 19.55 -21.44 0.63
CA MET A 1 19.07 -21.94 -0.69
C MET A 1 17.60 -21.55 -0.80
N VAL A 2 17.29 -20.43 -1.46
CA VAL A 2 15.92 -19.89 -1.51
C VAL A 2 15.10 -20.78 -2.44
N GLN A 3 14.11 -21.50 -1.92
CA GLN A 3 13.20 -22.29 -2.76
C GLN A 3 12.39 -21.33 -3.64
N GLY A 4 12.60 -21.44 -4.96
CA GLY A 4 12.06 -20.50 -5.93
C GLY A 4 10.54 -20.56 -6.10
N PHE A 5 10.00 -19.53 -6.76
CA PHE A 5 8.59 -19.23 -7.07
C PHE A 5 7.72 -20.38 -7.61
N ARG A 6 8.31 -21.53 -7.97
CA ARG A 6 7.60 -22.70 -8.52
C ARG A 6 6.74 -23.44 -7.50
N GLN A 7 7.02 -23.30 -6.21
CA GLN A 7 6.25 -23.95 -5.12
C GLN A 7 5.16 -23.04 -4.54
N LEU A 8 4.95 -21.84 -5.10
CA LEU A 8 4.00 -20.87 -4.57
C LEU A 8 2.57 -21.42 -4.48
N PRO A 9 2.03 -22.17 -5.46
CA PRO A 9 0.69 -22.77 -5.34
C PRO A 9 0.55 -23.74 -4.17
N GLU A 10 1.59 -24.53 -3.91
CA GLU A 10 1.61 -25.53 -2.82
C GLU A 10 1.75 -24.88 -1.45
N LYS A 11 2.47 -23.75 -1.37
CA LYS A 11 2.73 -23.02 -0.11
C LYS A 11 1.64 -21.99 0.23
N LEU A 12 0.87 -21.53 -0.75
CA LEU A 12 -0.19 -20.54 -0.59
C LEU A 12 -1.23 -20.87 0.51
N PRO A 13 -1.76 -22.11 0.63
CA PRO A 13 -2.70 -22.42 1.71
C PRO A 13 -2.06 -22.29 3.10
N PHE A 14 -0.78 -22.66 3.24
CA PHE A 14 -0.06 -22.57 4.51
C PHE A 14 0.27 -21.14 4.89
N THR A 15 0.71 -20.31 3.93
CA THR A 15 1.01 -18.90 4.19
C THR A 15 -0.24 -18.10 4.51
N LEU A 16 -1.36 -18.37 3.81
CA LEU A 16 -2.64 -17.72 4.06
C LEU A 16 -3.21 -18.11 5.44
N LEU A 17 -3.08 -19.37 5.83
CA LEU A 17 -3.47 -19.83 7.17
C LEU A 17 -2.63 -19.16 8.25
N GLY A 18 -1.31 -19.07 8.01
CA GLY A 18 -0.41 -18.38 8.93
C GLY A 18 -0.83 -16.92 9.15
N TYR A 19 -1.02 -16.17 8.07
CA TYR A 19 -1.49 -14.78 8.13
C TYR A 19 -2.82 -14.60 8.89
N ARG A 20 -3.76 -15.53 8.73
CA ARG A 20 -5.08 -15.44 9.40
C ARG A 20 -5.01 -15.67 10.91
N THR A 21 -4.05 -16.46 11.37
CA THR A 21 -3.98 -16.94 12.75
C THR A 21 -2.88 -16.27 13.58
N THR A 22 -1.88 -15.65 12.94
CA THR A 22 -0.87 -14.84 13.61
C THR A 22 -1.48 -13.55 14.14
N VAL A 23 -1.09 -13.19 15.37
CA VAL A 23 -1.38 -11.86 15.89
C VAL A 23 -0.55 -10.86 15.11
N CYS A 24 -1.18 -9.81 14.57
CA CYS A 24 -0.47 -8.71 13.95
C CYS A 24 0.03 -7.76 15.03
N THR A 25 1.33 -7.45 15.06
CA THR A 25 1.96 -6.61 16.08
C THR A 25 1.32 -5.23 16.21
N SER A 26 0.84 -4.65 15.11
CA SER A 26 0.21 -3.32 15.11
C SER A 26 -1.21 -3.29 15.69
N ILE A 27 -1.96 -4.38 15.61
CA ILE A 27 -3.37 -4.47 16.06
C ILE A 27 -3.50 -5.28 17.36
N GLY A 28 -2.54 -6.14 17.67
CA GLY A 28 -2.59 -7.03 18.83
C GLY A 28 -3.63 -8.16 18.70
N ALA A 29 -4.28 -8.30 17.54
CA ALA A 29 -5.24 -9.36 17.23
C ALA A 29 -4.84 -10.08 15.93
N ASN A 30 -5.30 -11.32 15.78
CA ASN A 30 -5.19 -12.03 14.50
C ASN A 30 -6.38 -11.67 13.59
N PRO A 31 -6.20 -11.66 12.25
CA PRO A 31 -7.28 -11.35 11.33
C PRO A 31 -8.52 -12.24 11.48
N TYR A 32 -8.34 -13.52 11.86
CA TYR A 32 -9.46 -14.43 12.08
C TYR A 32 -10.37 -13.99 13.25
N LEU A 33 -9.78 -13.54 14.36
CA LEU A 33 -10.51 -13.03 15.51
C LEU A 33 -11.32 -11.78 15.17
N LEU A 34 -10.78 -10.90 14.31
CA LEU A 34 -11.50 -9.71 13.83
C LEU A 34 -12.72 -10.07 12.96
N VAL A 35 -12.62 -11.12 12.16
CA VAL A 35 -13.70 -11.53 11.24
C VAL A 35 -14.77 -12.37 11.96
N TYR A 36 -14.37 -13.32 12.78
CA TYR A 36 -15.27 -14.32 13.36
C TYR A 36 -15.53 -14.14 14.85
N GLY A 37 -14.87 -13.19 15.52
CA GLY A 37 -15.05 -12.92 16.95
C GLY A 37 -14.58 -14.06 17.88
N THR A 38 -13.93 -15.09 17.34
CA THR A 38 -13.48 -16.27 18.09
C THR A 38 -11.99 -16.54 17.85
N LYS A 39 -11.32 -17.09 18.88
CA LYS A 39 -9.90 -17.43 18.78
C LYS A 39 -9.73 -18.65 17.87
N ALA A 40 -8.90 -18.52 16.83
CA ALA A 40 -8.55 -19.65 15.97
C ALA A 40 -7.82 -20.74 16.75
N PHE A 41 -8.30 -21.98 16.67
CA PHE A 41 -7.62 -23.18 17.17
C PHE A 41 -6.87 -23.84 16.02
N ILE A 42 -5.55 -23.98 16.13
CA ILE A 42 -4.73 -24.69 15.13
C ILE A 42 -4.43 -26.09 15.67
N PRO A 43 -4.67 -27.18 14.92
CA PRO A 43 -4.27 -28.53 15.34
C PRO A 43 -2.74 -28.69 15.37
N ALA A 44 -2.22 -29.50 16.30
CA ALA A 44 -0.80 -29.60 16.66
C ALA A 44 0.16 -29.95 15.50
N GLU A 45 -0.31 -30.67 14.49
CA GLU A 45 0.47 -31.05 13.30
C GLU A 45 0.82 -29.84 12.41
N VAL A 46 -0.02 -28.80 12.45
CA VAL A 46 0.16 -27.56 11.69
C VAL A 46 0.93 -26.51 12.51
N GLU A 47 1.06 -26.72 13.83
CA GLU A 47 1.71 -25.79 14.77
C GLU A 47 3.25 -25.78 14.64
N ILE A 48 3.88 -26.95 14.47
CA ILE A 48 5.35 -27.08 14.38
C ILE A 48 5.93 -26.46 13.08
N PRO A 49 5.32 -26.62 11.88
CA PRO A 49 5.71 -25.87 10.69
C PRO A 49 5.47 -24.37 10.83
N TYR A 50 4.36 -23.99 11.48
CA TYR A 50 3.91 -22.61 11.60
C TYR A 50 4.85 -21.75 12.45
N LEU A 51 5.30 -22.24 13.61
CA LEU A 51 6.23 -21.52 14.48
C LEU A 51 7.54 -21.13 13.78
N ARG A 52 8.07 -22.00 12.90
CA ARG A 52 9.27 -21.69 12.10
C ARG A 52 9.03 -20.57 11.09
N VAL A 53 7.87 -20.59 10.43
CA VAL A 53 7.49 -19.56 9.45
C VAL A 53 7.23 -18.21 10.14
N ILE A 54 6.64 -18.20 11.33
CA ILE A 54 6.44 -16.96 12.11
C ILE A 54 7.79 -16.30 12.42
N MET A 55 8.75 -17.08 12.91
CA MET A 55 10.10 -16.60 13.24
C MET A 55 10.84 -16.04 12.01
N GLU A 56 10.53 -16.54 10.81
CA GLU A 56 11.09 -16.03 9.54
C GLU A 56 10.40 -14.74 9.04
N VAL A 57 9.12 -14.53 9.37
CA VAL A 57 8.31 -13.37 8.93
C VAL A 57 8.50 -12.15 9.85
N GLU A 58 8.91 -12.34 11.11
CA GLU A 58 9.20 -11.25 12.06
C GLU A 58 10.39 -10.36 11.69
N ILE A 59 11.06 -10.61 10.56
CA ILE A 59 12.10 -9.75 10.01
C ILE A 59 11.56 -9.04 8.78
N ASN A 60 11.08 -7.80 8.94
CA ASN A 60 11.24 -6.65 8.03
C ASN A 60 10.31 -5.51 8.48
N ASP A 61 10.69 -4.83 9.56
CA ASP A 61 10.15 -3.51 9.92
C ASP A 61 10.76 -2.44 8.99
N ASP A 62 10.26 -2.36 7.77
CA ASP A 62 10.70 -1.40 6.73
C ASP A 62 9.85 -0.11 6.68
N ASP A 63 9.18 0.27 7.77
CA ASP A 63 8.35 1.48 7.81
C ASP A 63 9.14 2.78 8.12
N LYS A 64 10.47 2.74 8.19
CA LYS A 64 11.30 3.88 8.65
C LYS A 64 11.69 4.91 7.57
N LYS A 65 11.20 4.82 6.34
CA LYS A 65 11.64 5.69 5.22
C LYS A 65 10.61 6.68 4.69
N VAL A 66 9.43 6.79 5.31
CA VAL A 66 8.41 7.76 4.86
C VAL A 66 8.69 9.13 5.48
N ARG A 67 9.21 10.06 4.67
CA ARG A 67 9.31 11.47 5.07
C ARG A 67 7.94 12.14 4.86
N PRO A 68 7.30 12.69 5.91
CA PRO A 68 6.02 13.37 5.76
C PRO A 68 6.21 14.60 4.85
N ARG A 69 5.34 14.72 3.84
CA ARG A 69 5.33 15.87 2.92
C ARG A 69 4.17 16.77 3.31
N HIS A 70 4.45 18.05 3.55
CA HIS A 70 3.42 19.07 3.79
C HIS A 70 3.06 19.74 2.46
N PHE A 71 1.79 20.04 2.26
CA PHE A 71 1.29 20.81 1.10
C PHE A 71 0.44 21.96 1.62
N GLU A 72 0.50 23.10 0.94
CA GLU A 72 -0.31 24.27 1.25
C GLU A 72 -1.26 24.58 0.10
N VAL A 73 -2.41 25.17 0.43
CA VAL A 73 -3.37 25.63 -0.58
C VAL A 73 -2.73 26.77 -1.38
N GLY A 74 -2.84 26.71 -2.70
CA GLY A 74 -2.22 27.65 -3.64
C GLY A 74 -0.86 27.19 -4.17
N GLN A 75 -0.29 26.10 -3.65
CA GLN A 75 1.00 25.60 -4.11
C GLN A 75 0.92 24.95 -5.49
N LEU A 76 1.89 25.24 -6.35
CA LEU A 76 2.07 24.58 -7.65
C LEU A 76 2.70 23.21 -7.48
N VAL A 77 2.11 22.21 -8.13
CA VAL A 77 2.52 20.82 -8.04
C VAL A 77 2.32 20.07 -9.35
N LEU A 78 3.15 19.06 -9.61
CA LEU A 78 3.07 18.19 -10.76
C LEU A 78 2.37 16.88 -10.39
N LYS A 79 1.48 16.40 -11.25
CA LYS A 79 0.76 15.12 -11.07
C LYS A 79 1.48 14.00 -11.83
N CYS A 80 1.76 12.87 -11.19
CA CYS A 80 2.30 11.70 -11.89
C CYS A 80 1.22 11.04 -12.77
N ILE A 81 1.60 10.62 -13.97
CA ILE A 81 0.74 9.87 -14.88
C ILE A 81 0.83 8.38 -14.51
N LEU A 82 -0.26 7.81 -13.99
CA LEU A 82 -0.30 6.38 -13.68
C LEU A 82 -0.37 5.55 -14.99
N PRO A 83 0.26 4.36 -15.05
CA PRO A 83 0.30 3.53 -16.26
C PRO A 83 -1.07 3.16 -16.81
N HIS A 84 -2.06 3.01 -15.93
CA HIS A 84 -3.42 2.66 -16.29
C HIS A 84 -4.25 3.84 -16.84
N GLN A 85 -3.79 5.09 -16.65
CA GLN A 85 -4.54 6.28 -17.05
C GLN A 85 -4.31 6.72 -18.50
N VAL A 86 -3.35 6.14 -19.23
CA VAL A 86 -3.06 6.53 -20.63
C VAL A 86 -2.71 5.31 -21.47
N GLU A 87 -3.63 4.92 -22.36
CA GLU A 87 -3.50 3.74 -23.24
C GLU A 87 -2.46 3.90 -24.36
N VAL A 88 -1.95 5.11 -24.61
CA VAL A 88 -0.99 5.37 -25.70
C VAL A 88 0.18 6.21 -25.18
N LYS A 89 1.03 5.60 -24.37
CA LYS A 89 2.25 6.24 -23.87
C LYS A 89 3.47 5.65 -24.56
N GLY A 90 4.09 6.41 -25.46
CA GLY A 90 5.36 6.04 -26.06
C GLY A 90 6.49 6.08 -25.03
N LYS A 91 7.59 5.39 -25.30
CA LYS A 91 8.78 5.27 -24.41
C LYS A 91 9.36 6.62 -23.94
N PHE A 92 9.04 7.71 -24.63
CA PHE A 92 9.56 9.06 -24.37
C PHE A 92 8.51 10.07 -23.89
N SER A 93 7.28 9.65 -23.60
CA SER A 93 6.27 10.57 -23.09
C SER A 93 6.57 10.94 -21.62
N PRO A 94 6.37 12.21 -21.22
CA PRO A 94 6.66 12.67 -19.86
C PRO A 94 5.88 11.90 -18.80
N ASN A 95 6.50 11.65 -17.65
CA ASN A 95 5.89 10.95 -16.50
C ASN A 95 5.09 11.86 -15.58
N TRP A 96 5.18 13.17 -15.79
CA TRP A 96 4.52 14.21 -15.00
C TRP A 96 3.62 15.03 -15.93
N GLN A 97 2.38 15.24 -15.50
CA GLN A 97 1.41 16.14 -16.12
C GLN A 97 1.42 17.45 -15.37
N GLY A 98 1.45 18.54 -16.14
CA GLY A 98 0.90 19.87 -15.83
C GLY A 98 1.34 20.51 -14.51
N PRO A 99 1.56 21.83 -14.47
CA PRO A 99 1.51 22.54 -13.21
C PRO A 99 0.05 22.63 -12.76
N PHE A 100 -0.30 21.99 -11.65
CA PHE A 100 -1.59 22.11 -11.00
C PHE A 100 -1.46 22.93 -9.72
N ILE A 101 -2.53 23.61 -9.32
CA ILE A 101 -2.61 24.36 -8.06
C ILE A 101 -3.37 23.51 -7.04
N VAL A 102 -2.79 23.35 -5.84
CA VAL A 102 -3.48 22.70 -4.71
C VAL A 102 -4.64 23.60 -4.27
N LYS A 103 -5.88 23.15 -4.45
CA LYS A 103 -7.08 23.87 -4.02
C LYS A 103 -7.42 23.58 -2.56
N LYS A 104 -7.26 22.33 -2.14
CA LYS A 104 -7.62 21.87 -0.79
C LYS A 104 -6.75 20.67 -0.42
N VAL A 105 -6.29 20.66 0.82
CA VAL A 105 -5.56 19.56 1.44
C VAL A 105 -6.53 18.85 2.39
N LEU A 106 -6.66 17.53 2.23
CA LEU A 106 -7.49 16.70 3.10
C LEU A 106 -6.64 16.10 4.23
N PRO A 107 -7.24 15.82 5.41
CA PRO A 107 -6.52 15.29 6.56
C PRO A 107 -5.95 13.88 6.34
N ASN A 108 -6.47 13.14 5.36
CA ASN A 108 -6.02 11.80 4.97
C ASN A 108 -4.83 11.81 3.98
N GLY A 109 -4.25 12.97 3.68
CA GLY A 109 -3.14 13.09 2.73
C GLY A 109 -3.56 13.11 1.26
N ALA A 110 -4.85 13.26 0.96
CA ALA A 110 -5.32 13.50 -0.40
C ALA A 110 -5.42 15.01 -0.71
N LEU A 111 -5.30 15.35 -1.99
CA LEU A 111 -5.27 16.72 -2.50
C LEU A 111 -6.33 16.90 -3.60
N TYR A 112 -7.02 18.04 -3.56
CA TYR A 112 -7.79 18.54 -4.70
C TYR A 112 -6.91 19.44 -5.54
N LEU A 113 -6.70 19.06 -6.80
CA LEU A 113 -5.92 19.83 -7.77
C LEU A 113 -6.85 20.63 -8.69
N LYS A 114 -6.43 21.85 -9.01
CA LYS A 114 -7.09 22.74 -9.97
C LYS A 114 -6.09 23.06 -11.07
N ASP A 115 -6.54 23.00 -12.33
CA ASP A 115 -5.69 23.41 -13.44
C ASP A 115 -5.46 24.94 -13.42
N ILE A 116 -4.42 25.43 -14.10
CA ILE A 116 -4.13 26.89 -14.15
C ILE A 116 -5.32 27.66 -14.76
N GLU A 117 -6.02 27.05 -15.71
CA GLU A 117 -7.20 27.60 -16.39
C GLU A 117 -8.48 27.50 -15.54
N GLY A 118 -8.38 26.87 -14.38
CA GLY A 118 -9.42 26.80 -13.38
C GLY A 118 -10.45 25.68 -13.54
N LYS A 119 -10.26 24.80 -14.52
CA LYS A 119 -10.96 23.52 -14.61
C LYS A 119 -10.56 22.63 -13.41
N MET A 120 -11.55 22.09 -12.70
CA MET A 120 -11.28 21.19 -11.59
C MET A 120 -10.85 19.83 -12.14
N ALA A 121 -9.75 19.27 -11.62
CA ALA A 121 -9.55 17.83 -11.74
C ALA A 121 -10.57 17.20 -10.78
N GLU A 122 -11.59 16.54 -11.31
CA GLU A 122 -12.74 16.02 -10.53
C GLU A 122 -12.36 14.89 -9.55
N MET A 123 -11.08 14.53 -9.42
CA MET A 123 -10.60 13.46 -8.55
C MET A 123 -9.71 13.99 -7.42
N GLU A 124 -9.91 13.40 -6.23
CA GLU A 124 -8.96 13.45 -5.12
C GLU A 124 -7.70 12.67 -5.51
N ILE A 125 -6.53 13.28 -5.34
CA ILE A 125 -5.24 12.68 -5.71
C ILE A 125 -4.43 12.46 -4.43
N ASN A 126 -3.88 11.26 -4.26
CA ASN A 126 -2.97 10.99 -3.16
C ASN A 126 -1.70 11.85 -3.28
N ALA A 127 -1.30 12.51 -2.20
CA ALA A 127 -0.09 13.33 -2.09
C ALA A 127 1.21 12.63 -2.53
N ASP A 128 1.30 11.30 -2.41
CA ASP A 128 2.47 10.53 -2.84
C ASP A 128 2.69 10.57 -4.37
N VAL A 129 1.60 10.76 -5.11
CA VAL A 129 1.56 10.80 -6.57
C VAL A 129 1.86 12.22 -7.10
N VAL A 130 2.17 13.15 -6.20
CA VAL A 130 2.37 14.57 -6.48
C VAL A 130 3.80 15.02 -6.13
N LYS A 131 4.36 15.92 -6.94
CA LYS A 131 5.68 16.54 -6.71
C LYS A 131 5.58 18.07 -6.69
N ARG A 132 6.48 18.70 -5.95
CA ARG A 132 6.73 20.15 -6.00
C ARG A 132 7.62 20.47 -7.20
#